data_AF-A0A4S4A0V9-F1
#
_entry.id   AF-A0A4S4A0V9-F1
#
_cell.length_a   1.000
_cell.length_b   1.000
_cell.length_c   1.000
_cell.angle_alpha   90.00
_cell.angle_beta   90.00
_cell.angle_gamma   90.00
#
_symmetry.space_group_name_H-M   'P 1'
#
loop_
_entity.id
_entity.type
_entity.pdbx_description
1 polymer ?
#
loop_
_entity_poly.entity_id
_entity_poly.type
_entity_poly.pdbx_seq_one_letter_code
_entity_poly.pdbx_strand_id
1 'polypeptide(L)'
;MNWLRPTMLKVEEGKLVFQYTIRHEMTNPYRTLHGGIIAAMIDDAIGATLISYNEPYFYPTINNVIDYFASARENDVIIAETAINKKGKQIVNAQCEIWNHDKTRLLAKGYTNLLRTDIK
;
A
#
# COMPACT_ATOMS: atom_id res chain seq x y z
N MET A 1 9.87 -2.33 -2.64
CA MET A 1 9.49 -1.97 -4.03
C MET A 1 9.94 -2.93 -5.16
N ASN A 2 11.22 -3.29 -5.34
CA ASN A 2 11.66 -3.95 -6.60
C ASN A 2 10.99 -5.30 -6.96
N TRP A 3 10.57 -6.11 -5.97
CA TRP A 3 9.93 -7.41 -6.26
C TRP A 3 8.43 -7.29 -6.54
N LEU A 4 7.73 -6.38 -5.85
CA LEU A 4 6.30 -6.12 -6.08
C LEU A 4 6.07 -5.44 -7.44
N ARG A 5 7.05 -4.68 -7.95
CA ARG A 5 7.04 -4.02 -9.27
C ARG A 5 5.76 -3.19 -9.53
N PRO A 6 5.39 -2.27 -8.63
CA PRO A 6 4.29 -1.34 -8.91
C PRO A 6 4.62 -0.45 -10.13
N THR A 7 3.58 -0.08 -10.87
CA THR A 7 3.62 1.08 -11.76
C THR A 7 2.98 2.27 -11.03
N MET A 8 3.70 3.38 -10.90
CA MET A 8 3.17 4.58 -10.27
C MET A 8 2.27 5.32 -11.27
N LEU A 9 1.01 5.55 -10.91
CA LEU A 9 0.02 6.20 -11.78
C LEU A 9 -0.16 7.69 -11.44
N LYS A 10 -0.08 8.05 -10.15
CA LYS A 10 -0.29 9.42 -9.68
C LYS A 10 0.58 9.72 -8.46
N VAL A 11 1.11 10.95 -8.43
CA VAL A 11 1.93 11.48 -7.33
C VAL A 11 1.36 12.80 -6.87
N GLU A 12 0.93 12.84 -5.62
CA GLU A 12 0.56 14.05 -4.89
C GLU A 12 1.16 13.97 -3.49
N GLU A 13 1.45 15.13 -2.88
CA GLU A 13 1.93 15.16 -1.50
C GLU A 13 0.90 14.48 -0.56
N GLY A 14 1.33 13.44 0.16
CA GLY A 14 0.48 12.65 1.06
C GLY A 14 -0.51 11.70 0.39
N LYS A 15 -0.48 11.56 -0.95
CA LYS A 15 -1.35 10.63 -1.70
C LYS A 15 -0.67 10.12 -2.96
N LEU A 16 -0.43 8.81 -3.03
CA LEU A 16 0.08 8.13 -4.21
C LEU A 16 -0.94 7.11 -4.73
N VAL A 17 -0.87 6.83 -6.03
CA VAL A 17 -1.65 5.76 -6.67
C VAL A 17 -0.71 4.84 -7.42
N PHE A 18 -0.81 3.55 -7.12
CA PHE A 18 -0.02 2.49 -7.75
C PHE A 18 -0.92 1.48 -8.45
N GLN A 19 -0.40 0.90 -9.51
CA GLN A 19 -0.98 -0.24 -10.21
C GLN A 19 -0.09 -1.47 -10.03
N TYR A 20 -0.71 -2.62 -9.79
CA TYR A 20 -0.04 -3.91 -9.75
C TYR A 20 -0.74 -4.89 -10.70
N THR A 21 0.05 -5.67 -11.43
CA THR A 21 -0.42 -6.86 -12.13
C THR A 21 -0.12 -8.07 -11.26
N ILE A 22 -1.15 -8.85 -10.93
CA ILE A 22 -0.99 -10.00 -10.04
C ILE A 22 -0.26 -11.13 -10.78
N ARG A 23 0.88 -11.54 -10.24
CA ARG A 23 1.70 -12.62 -10.81
C ARG A 23 1.40 -13.95 -10.13
N HIS A 24 1.76 -15.05 -10.79
CA HIS A 24 1.50 -16.39 -10.30
C HIS A 24 2.03 -16.61 -8.87
N GLU A 25 3.27 -16.19 -8.60
CA GLU A 25 3.94 -16.37 -7.31
C GLU A 25 3.38 -15.47 -6.19
N MET A 26 2.46 -14.55 -6.51
CA MET A 26 1.73 -13.74 -5.53
C MET A 26 0.45 -14.42 -5.04
N THR A 27 0.07 -15.54 -5.66
CA THR A 27 -1.16 -16.24 -5.32
C THR A 27 -0.97 -17.21 -4.15
N ASN A 28 -2.05 -17.48 -3.44
CA ASN A 28 -2.12 -18.54 -2.43
C ASN A 28 -2.43 -19.90 -3.10
N PRO A 29 -2.45 -21.02 -2.35
CA PRO A 29 -2.78 -22.34 -2.89
C PRO A 29 -4.16 -22.44 -3.58
N TYR A 30 -5.09 -21.52 -3.27
CA TYR A 30 -6.41 -21.42 -3.90
C TYR A 30 -6.41 -20.55 -5.17
N ARG A 31 -5.24 -20.13 -5.66
CA ARG A 31 -5.04 -19.30 -6.87
C ARG A 31 -5.70 -17.92 -6.78
N THR A 32 -5.88 -17.39 -5.58
CA THR A 32 -6.24 -15.98 -5.36
C THR A 32 -5.04 -15.22 -4.81
N LEU A 33 -5.01 -13.91 -4.99
CA LEU A 33 -3.98 -13.04 -4.44
C LEU A 33 -3.85 -13.28 -2.93
N HIS A 34 -2.63 -13.64 -2.49
CA HIS A 34 -2.36 -13.99 -1.11
C HIS A 34 -2.51 -12.75 -0.20
N GLY A 35 -3.22 -12.89 0.92
CA GLY A 35 -3.45 -11.77 1.85
C GLY A 35 -2.15 -11.11 2.34
N GLY A 36 -1.14 -11.91 2.68
CA GLY A 36 0.19 -11.39 3.03
C GLY A 36 0.86 -10.53 1.94
N ILE A 37 0.57 -10.79 0.65
CA ILE A 37 1.08 -9.95 -0.44
C ILE A 37 0.34 -8.62 -0.50
N ILE A 38 -0.98 -8.62 -0.27
CA ILE A 38 -1.76 -7.39 -0.13
C ILE A 38 -1.24 -6.55 1.03
N ALA A 39 -0.98 -7.17 2.19
CA ALA A 39 -0.41 -6.48 3.34
C ALA A 39 0.95 -5.83 3.00
N ALA A 40 1.82 -6.55 2.28
CA ALA A 40 3.10 -6.03 1.82
C ALA A 40 2.95 -4.90 0.78
N MET A 41 1.99 -4.98 -0.15
CA MET A 41 1.69 -3.92 -1.10
C MET A 41 1.24 -2.64 -0.40
N ILE A 42 0.37 -2.77 0.62
CA ILE A 42 -0.11 -1.65 1.42
C ILE A 42 1.05 -0.99 2.20
N ASP A 43 1.87 -1.80 2.87
CA ASP A 43 3.02 -1.31 3.64
C ASP A 43 4.02 -0.55 2.75
N ASP A 44 4.42 -1.16 1.63
CA ASP A 44 5.37 -0.58 0.66
C ASP A 44 4.80 0.69 0.01
N ALA A 45 3.51 0.71 -0.35
CA ALA A 45 2.85 1.87 -0.94
C ALA A 45 2.77 3.06 0.04
N ILE A 46 2.43 2.81 1.32
CA ILE A 46 2.36 3.87 2.33
C ILE A 46 3.75 4.39 2.68
N GLY A 47 4.74 3.50 2.80
CA GLY A 47 6.14 3.89 2.98
C GLY A 47 6.61 4.82 1.84
N ALA A 48 6.32 4.45 0.60
CA ALA A 48 6.62 5.30 -0.57
C ALA A 48 5.87 6.64 -0.54
N THR A 49 4.64 6.67 -0.01
CA THR A 49 3.84 7.90 0.10
C THR A 49 4.50 8.94 0.98
N LEU A 50 5.21 8.53 2.04
CA LEU A 50 5.89 9.48 2.92
C LEU A 50 7.11 10.16 2.26
N ILE A 51 7.69 9.55 1.23
CA ILE A 51 8.76 10.17 0.43
C ILE A 51 8.25 11.44 -0.27
N SER A 52 6.95 11.53 -0.57
CA SER A 52 6.36 12.71 -1.23
C SER A 52 6.49 14.02 -0.42
N TYR A 53 6.70 13.94 0.90
CA TYR A 53 6.97 15.12 1.73
C TYR A 53 8.40 15.65 1.62
N ASN A 54 9.30 14.92 0.95
CA ASN A 54 10.70 15.30 0.77
C ASN A 54 11.42 15.68 2.09
N GLU A 55 11.16 14.92 3.15
CA GLU A 55 11.75 15.12 4.47
C GLU A 55 12.91 14.14 4.72
N PRO A 56 13.95 14.53 5.47
CA PRO A 56 15.09 13.67 5.79
C PRO A 56 14.79 12.71 6.96
N TYR A 57 13.59 12.15 7.00
CA TYR A 57 13.14 11.25 8.06
C TYR A 57 12.88 9.85 7.51
N PHE A 58 13.10 8.86 8.37
CA PHE A 58 12.68 7.49 8.14
C PHE A 58 11.39 7.22 8.92
N TYR A 59 10.50 6.41 8.36
CA TYR A 59 9.19 6.13 8.92
C TYR A 59 8.95 4.63 9.06
N PRO A 60 9.54 3.96 10.08
CA PRO A 60 9.25 2.56 10.33
C PRO A 60 7.78 2.36 10.68
N THR A 61 7.17 1.35 10.06
CA THR A 61 5.82 0.88 10.34
C THR A 61 5.74 0.34 11.77
N ILE A 62 4.77 0.84 12.56
CA ILE A 62 4.47 0.35 13.91
C ILE A 62 3.46 -0.78 13.85
N ASN A 63 2.42 -0.62 13.02
CA ASN A 63 1.39 -1.62 12.81
C ASN A 63 0.89 -1.56 11.37
N ASN A 64 0.36 -2.68 10.87
CA ASN A 64 -0.29 -2.76 9.57
C ASN A 64 -1.52 -3.68 9.69
N VAL A 65 -2.70 -3.07 9.84
CA VAL A 65 -3.97 -3.79 10.09
C VAL A 65 -4.77 -3.77 8.79
N ILE A 66 -5.15 -4.95 8.29
CA ILE A 66 -5.79 -5.10 6.98
C ILE A 66 -7.15 -5.77 7.11
N ASP A 67 -8.16 -5.14 6.53
CA ASP A 67 -9.46 -5.72 6.26
C ASP A 67 -9.51 -6.23 4.81
N TYR A 68 -10.03 -7.44 4.60
CA TYR A 68 -10.15 -8.06 3.27
C TYR A 68 -11.64 -8.23 2.92
N PHE A 69 -12.04 -7.69 1.78
CA PHE A 69 -13.44 -7.63 1.34
C PHE A 69 -13.71 -8.47 0.09
N ALA A 70 -12.75 -8.54 -0.84
CA ALA A 70 -12.88 -9.31 -2.08
C ALA A 70 -11.54 -9.86 -2.56
N SER A 71 -11.59 -10.86 -3.44
CA SER A 71 -10.41 -11.49 -4.03
C SER A 71 -10.02 -10.89 -5.38
N ALA A 72 -8.74 -11.03 -5.71
CA ALA A 72 -8.17 -10.89 -7.04
C ALA A 72 -7.47 -12.20 -7.41
N ARG A 73 -7.22 -12.41 -8.70
CA ARG A 73 -6.56 -13.61 -9.26
C ARG A 73 -5.34 -13.22 -10.07
N GLU A 74 -4.57 -14.23 -10.46
CA GLU A 74 -3.47 -14.06 -11.42
C GLU A 74 -3.95 -13.31 -12.68
N ASN A 75 -3.12 -12.40 -13.18
CA ASN A 75 -3.36 -11.48 -14.30
C ASN A 75 -4.38 -10.37 -14.06
N ASP A 76 -5.09 -10.35 -12.92
CA ASP A 76 -5.88 -9.17 -12.56
C ASP A 76 -4.95 -7.96 -12.37
N VAL A 77 -5.49 -6.79 -12.70
CA VAL A 77 -4.87 -5.51 -12.40
C VAL A 77 -5.61 -4.89 -11.21
N ILE A 78 -4.84 -4.47 -10.20
CA ILE A 78 -5.36 -3.81 -9.00
C ILE A 78 -4.73 -2.43 -8.83
N ILE A 79 -5.47 -1.54 -8.17
CA ILE A 79 -5.07 -0.17 -7.90
C ILE A 79 -4.93 0.01 -6.39
N ALA A 80 -3.78 0.46 -5.92
CA ALA A 80 -3.55 0.85 -4.54
C ALA A 80 -3.58 2.39 -4.42
N GLU A 81 -4.48 2.91 -3.60
CA GLU A 81 -4.57 4.35 -3.31
C GLU A 81 -4.22 4.61 -1.86
N THR A 82 -3.18 5.39 -1.63
CA THR A 82 -2.76 5.77 -0.27
C THR A 82 -3.34 7.11 0.13
N ALA A 83 -3.46 7.32 1.44
CA ALA A 83 -3.77 8.62 2.01
C ALA A 83 -3.12 8.76 3.38
N ILE A 84 -2.50 9.92 3.63
CA ILE A 84 -2.07 10.31 4.97
C ILE A 84 -3.24 10.99 5.69
N ASN A 85 -3.81 10.29 6.67
CA ASN A 85 -4.94 10.80 7.45
C ASN A 85 -4.48 11.87 8.45
N LYS A 86 -3.30 11.69 9.06
CA LYS A 86 -2.73 12.64 10.02
C LYS A 86 -1.22 12.53 10.07
N LYS A 87 -0.52 13.63 9.77
CA LYS A 87 0.94 13.76 9.95
C LYS A 87 1.26 14.49 11.25
N GLY A 88 1.46 13.72 12.33
CA GLY A 88 1.89 14.27 13.61
C GLY A 88 3.40 14.53 13.66
N LYS A 89 3.87 15.11 14.79
CA LYS A 89 5.31 15.34 15.01
C LYS A 89 6.11 14.04 15.12
N GLN A 90 5.54 13.01 15.74
CA GLN A 90 6.23 11.74 16.00
C GLN A 90 5.53 10.54 15.36
N ILE A 91 4.20 10.57 15.22
CA ILE A 91 3.41 9.48 14.64
C ILE A 91 2.67 9.99 13.41
N VAL A 92 2.71 9.22 12.34
CA VAL A 92 1.91 9.40 11.14
C VAL A 92 0.84 8.32 11.10
N ASN A 93 -0.42 8.71 10.92
CA ASN A 93 -1.52 7.79 10.63
C ASN A 93 -1.84 7.84 9.14
N ALA A 94 -1.89 6.66 8.52
CA ALA A 94 -2.11 6.52 7.10
C ALA A 94 -3.00 5.31 6.80
N GLN A 95 -3.53 5.31 5.58
CA GLN A 95 -4.33 4.21 5.06
C GLN A 95 -4.01 3.95 3.59
N CYS A 96 -4.38 2.75 3.13
CA CYS A 96 -4.35 2.38 1.73
C CYS A 96 -5.59 1.57 1.39
N GLU A 97 -6.19 1.85 0.24
CA GLU A 97 -7.29 1.08 -0.31
C GLU A 97 -6.83 0.35 -1.56
N ILE A 98 -7.11 -0.95 -1.65
CA ILE A 98 -6.85 -1.78 -2.81
C ILE A 98 -8.16 -1.99 -3.55
N TRP A 99 -8.21 -1.55 -4.81
CA TRP A 99 -9.35 -1.63 -5.70
C TRP A 99 -9.05 -2.55 -6.87
N ASN A 100 -10.10 -3.05 -7.53
CA ASN A 100 -9.96 -3.59 -8.88
C ASN A 100 -9.64 -2.46 -9.87
N HIS A 101 -9.23 -2.83 -11.08
CA HIS A 101 -8.78 -1.89 -12.13
C HIS A 101 -9.73 -0.70 -12.39
N ASP A 102 -11.04 -0.94 -12.46
CA ASP A 102 -12.05 0.09 -12.74
C ASP A 102 -12.62 0.78 -11.47
N LYS A 103 -12.10 0.41 -10.30
CA LYS A 103 -12.52 0.92 -8.98
C LYS A 103 -14.00 0.73 -8.65
N THR A 104 -14.65 -0.28 -9.21
CA THR A 104 -16.03 -0.64 -8.86
C THR A 104 -16.11 -1.53 -7.62
N ARG A 105 -15.00 -2.17 -7.22
CA ARG A 105 -14.94 -3.09 -6.09
C ARG A 105 -13.70 -2.86 -5.23
N LEU A 106 -13.94 -2.65 -3.93
CA LEU A 106 -12.88 -2.61 -2.92
C LEU A 106 -12.47 -4.05 -2.56
N LEU A 107 -11.18 -4.34 -2.63
CA LEU A 107 -10.60 -5.66 -2.36
C LEU A 107 -10.09 -5.74 -0.93
N ALA A 108 -9.38 -4.70 -0.48
CA ALA A 108 -8.85 -4.62 0.87
C ALA A 108 -8.66 -3.16 1.30
N LYS A 109 -8.62 -2.93 2.60
CA LYS A 109 -8.25 -1.64 3.18
C LYS A 109 -7.28 -1.87 4.32
N GLY A 110 -6.20 -1.10 4.33
CA GLY A 110 -5.18 -1.17 5.37
C GLY A 110 -5.06 0.14 6.12
N TYR A 111 -4.76 0.03 7.41
CA TYR A 111 -4.50 1.14 8.32
C TYR A 111 -3.16 0.91 9.01
N THR A 112 -2.36 1.98 9.07
CA THR A 112 -1.04 1.92 9.67
C THR A 112 -0.72 3.18 10.46
N ASN A 113 0.06 2.99 11.51
CA ASN A 113 0.79 4.08 12.14
C ASN A 113 2.28 3.88 11.87
N LEU A 114 2.97 4.97 11.58
CA LEU A 114 4.42 4.99 11.36
C LEU A 114 5.08 5.96 12.33
N LEU A 115 6.25 5.59 12.83
CA LEU A 115 7.04 6.41 13.74
C LEU A 115 7.98 7.29 12.93
N ARG A 116 8.06 8.60 13.19
CA ARG A 116 9.10 9.44 12.62
C ARG A 116 10.41 9.22 13.37
N THR A 117 11.45 8.81 12.66
CA THR A 117 12.82 8.65 13.18
C THR A 117 13.82 9.42 12.34
N ASP A 118 14.85 9.98 12.97
CA ASP A 118 15.97 10.56 12.24
C ASP A 118 16.75 9.46 11.50
N ILE A 119 17.27 9.78 10.31
CA ILE A 119 18.19 8.91 9.59
C ILE A 119 19.53 8.94 10.34
N LYS A 120 19.96 7.81 10.89
CA LYS A 120 21.31 7.65 11.45
C LYS A 120 22.29 7.25 10.37
#